data_AF-A0A2U1LXK3-F1
#
_entry.id   AF-A0A2U1LXK3-F1
#
_cell.length_a   1.000
_cell.length_b   1.000
_cell.length_c   1.000
_cell.angle_alpha   90.00
_cell.angle_beta   90.00
_cell.angle_gamma   90.00
#
_symmetry.space_group_name_H-M   'P 1'
#
loop_
_entity.id
_entity.type
_entity.pdbx_description
1 polymer ?
#
loop_
_entity_poly.entity_id
_entity_poly.type
_entity_poly.pdbx_seq_one_letter_code
_entity_poly.pdbx_strand_id
1 'polypeptide(L)'
;MDHSEIEENLFALGEPQLHGGMCNTLSVIYVKVLSIFPDLEAARPRSTSGIQALCSLHIALEKTKNLLQHCAECSKLYLVIYLF
;
A
#
# COMPACT_ATOMS: atom_id res chain seq x y z
N MET A 1 9.33 -2.89 11.55
CA MET A 1 8.06 -3.62 11.31
C MET A 1 8.44 -5.04 10.97
N ASP A 2 7.88 -6.01 11.70
CA ASP A 2 8.17 -7.42 11.51
C ASP A 2 7.59 -7.90 10.16
N HIS A 3 8.29 -8.78 9.45
CA HIS A 3 7.88 -9.28 8.14
C HIS A 3 6.47 -9.88 8.17
N SER A 4 6.10 -10.49 9.30
CA SER A 4 4.76 -11.06 9.54
C SER A 4 3.63 -10.03 9.50
N GLU A 5 3.86 -8.81 10.00
CA GLU A 5 2.86 -7.73 10.04
C GLU A 5 2.61 -7.12 8.64
N ILE A 6 3.61 -7.21 7.77
CA ILE A 6 3.52 -6.76 6.37
C ILE A 6 2.76 -7.79 5.54
N GLU A 7 3.00 -9.09 5.77
CA GLU A 7 2.25 -10.18 5.13
C GLU A 7 0.77 -10.20 5.56
N GLU A 8 0.49 -9.95 6.84
CA GLU A 8 -0.89 -9.88 7.35
C GLU A 8 -1.68 -8.71 6.75
N ASN A 9 -1.06 -7.53 6.62
CA ASN A 9 -1.66 -6.39 5.90
C ASN A 9 -1.88 -6.68 4.41
N LEU A 10 -1.00 -7.45 3.77
CA LEU A 10 -1.14 -7.83 2.37
C LEU A 10 -2.34 -8.78 2.16
N PHE A 11 -2.56 -9.71 3.10
CA PHE A 11 -3.74 -10.59 3.10
C PHE A 11 -5.05 -9.84 3.39
N ALA A 12 -5.02 -8.81 4.24
CA ALA A 12 -6.19 -7.95 4.50
C ALA A 12 -6.67 -7.18 3.25
N LEU A 13 -5.82 -7.03 2.23
CA LEU A 13 -6.13 -6.25 1.03
C LEU A 13 -6.98 -6.99 -0.03
N GLY A 14 -7.26 -8.29 0.12
CA GLY A 14 -8.28 -9.03 -0.64
C GLY A 14 -8.10 -9.08 -2.17
N GLU A 15 -7.98 -10.27 -2.75
CA GLU A 15 -7.76 -10.46 -4.20
C GLU A 15 -8.91 -9.88 -5.06
N PRO A 16 -8.67 -8.82 -5.86
CA PRO A 16 -9.71 -8.18 -6.68
C PRO A 16 -9.78 -8.78 -8.10
N GLN A 17 -10.94 -9.28 -8.54
CA GLN A 17 -11.08 -10.11 -9.76
C GLN A 17 -11.34 -9.40 -11.11
N LEU A 18 -11.05 -8.10 -11.27
CA LEU A 18 -11.02 -7.49 -12.63
C LEU A 18 -10.04 -6.33 -12.80
N HIS A 19 -9.62 -5.70 -11.70
CA HIS A 19 -8.47 -4.79 -11.60
C HIS A 19 -7.27 -5.46 -10.88
N GLY A 20 -7.34 -6.78 -10.67
CA GLY A 20 -6.42 -7.55 -9.84
C GLY A 20 -4.97 -7.43 -10.24
N GLY A 21 -4.66 -7.44 -11.53
CA GLY A 21 -3.26 -7.37 -12.00
C GLY A 21 -2.55 -6.07 -11.60
N MET A 22 -3.20 -4.92 -11.82
CA MET A 22 -2.59 -3.61 -11.50
C MET A 22 -2.60 -3.35 -10.00
N CYS A 23 -3.70 -3.66 -9.30
CA CYS A 23 -3.76 -3.52 -7.84
C CYS A 23 -2.79 -4.48 -7.13
N ASN A 24 -2.62 -5.70 -7.63
CA ASN A 24 -1.62 -6.65 -7.12
C ASN A 24 -0.19 -6.14 -7.35
N THR A 25 0.11 -5.67 -8.56
CA THR A 25 1.43 -5.09 -8.87
C THR A 25 1.71 -3.88 -7.97
N LEU A 26 0.72 -3.00 -7.81
CA LEU A 26 0.82 -1.83 -6.94
C LEU A 26 0.97 -2.23 -5.47
N SER A 27 0.26 -3.26 -5.00
CA SER A 27 0.36 -3.78 -3.63
C SER A 27 1.74 -4.37 -3.34
N VAL A 28 2.32 -5.13 -4.27
CA VAL A 28 3.69 -5.65 -4.15
C VAL A 28 4.72 -4.51 -4.06
N ILE A 29 4.55 -3.46 -4.88
CA ILE A 29 5.43 -2.28 -4.81
C ILE A 29 5.23 -1.55 -3.48
N TYR A 30 3.97 -1.35 -3.06
CA TYR A 30 3.63 -0.71 -1.79
C TYR A 30 4.29 -1.41 -0.61
N VAL A 31 4.17 -2.74 -0.52
CA VAL A 31 4.80 -3.56 0.51
C VAL A 31 6.33 -3.41 0.52
N LYS A 32 6.97 -3.47 -0.65
CA LYS A 32 8.43 -3.31 -0.76
C LYS A 32 8.91 -1.93 -0.35
N VAL A 33 8.15 -0.89 -0.66
CA VAL A 33 8.50 0.49 -0.28
C VAL A 33 8.24 0.70 1.22
N LEU A 34 7.14 0.13 1.74
CA LEU A 34 6.79 0.20 3.15
C LEU A 34 7.85 -0.51 4.02
N SER A 35 8.43 -1.61 3.55
CA SER A 35 9.46 -2.33 4.31
C SER A 35 10.78 -1.56 4.42
N ILE A 36 11.17 -0.79 3.40
CA ILE A 36 12.40 0.03 3.42
C ILE A 36 12.20 1.41 4.05
N PHE A 37 10.95 1.90 4.14
CA PHE A 37 10.66 3.25 4.64
C PHE A 37 11.20 3.51 6.05
N PRO A 38 11.08 2.58 7.03
CA PRO A 38 11.66 2.76 8.37
C PRO A 38 13.17 2.94 8.35
N ASP A 39 13.90 2.22 7.49
CA ASP A 39 15.35 2.34 7.36
C ASP A 39 15.75 3.69 6.75
N LEU A 40 14.98 4.16 5.77
CA LEU A 40 15.15 5.49 5.17
C LEU A 40 14.88 6.61 6.18
N GLU A 41 13.86 6.46 7.03
CA GLU A 41 13.54 7.41 8.09
C GLU A 41 14.61 7.40 9.20
N ALA A 42 15.10 6.21 9.58
CA ALA A 42 16.17 6.04 10.56
C ALA A 42 17.49 6.65 10.10
N ALA A 43 17.76 6.67 8.79
CA ALA A 43 18.93 7.33 8.22
C ALA A 43 18.94 8.86 8.41
N ARG A 44 17.79 9.46 8.77
CA ARG A 44 17.60 10.89 9.05
C ARG A 44 18.34 11.81 8.06
N PRO A 45 17.80 12.00 6.84
CA PRO A 45 18.42 12.89 5.87
C PRO A 45 18.56 14.30 6.47
N ARG A 46 19.81 14.77 6.63
CA ARG A 46 20.09 16.12 7.16
C ARG A 46 19.96 17.21 6.10
N SER A 47 19.61 16.84 4.88
CA SER A 47 19.36 17.76 3.77
C SER A 47 17.87 18.07 3.63
N THR A 48 17.55 19.33 3.35
CA THR A 48 16.16 19.78 3.08
C THR A 48 15.52 18.97 1.95
N SER A 49 16.28 18.66 0.90
CA SER A 49 15.81 17.83 -0.22
C SER A 49 15.49 16.40 0.21
N GLY A 50 16.30 15.80 1.10
CA GLY A 50 16.06 14.46 1.63
C GLY A 50 14.82 14.39 2.52
N ILE A 51 14.62 15.40 3.36
CA ILE A 51 13.41 15.52 4.20
C ILE A 51 12.16 15.68 3.31
N GLN A 52 12.20 16.55 2.29
CA GLN A 52 11.09 16.73 1.36
C GLN A 52 10.77 15.46 0.56
N ALA A 53 11.79 14.70 0.15
CA ALA A 53 11.61 13.43 -0.54
C ALA A 53 10.95 12.39 0.37
N LEU A 54 11.37 12.28 1.63
CA LEU A 54 10.74 11.41 2.62
C LEU A 54 9.27 11.77 2.89
N CYS A 55 8.97 13.05 3.09
CA CYS A 55 7.59 13.51 3.26
C CYS A 55 6.73 13.20 2.03
N SER A 56 7.27 13.42 0.83
CA SER A 56 6.57 13.12 -0.43
C SER A 56 6.30 11.62 -0.57
N LEU A 57 7.27 10.78 -0.19
CA LEU A 57 7.14 9.32 -0.19
C LEU A 57 6.07 8.85 0.79
N HIS A 58 6.04 9.40 2.02
CA HIS A 58 5.02 9.11 3.02
C HIS A 58 3.61 9.41 2.47
N ILE A 59 3.40 10.60 1.92
CA ILE A 59 2.11 11.00 1.34
C ILE A 59 1.70 10.08 0.18
N ALA A 60 2.66 9.67 -0.65
CA ALA A 60 2.40 8.73 -1.75
C ALA A 60 1.98 7.35 -1.22
N LEU A 61 2.59 6.86 -0.15
CA LEU A 61 2.22 5.60 0.52
C LEU A 61 0.79 5.66 1.08
N GLU A 62 0.41 6.75 1.76
CA GLU A 62 -0.96 6.92 2.26
C GLU A 62 -2.00 6.94 1.14
N LYS A 63 -1.73 7.66 0.04
CA LYS A 63 -2.61 7.69 -1.13
C LYS A 63 -2.75 6.30 -1.76
N THR A 64 -1.64 5.56 -1.86
CA THR A 64 -1.62 4.21 -2.41
C THR A 64 -2.44 3.25 -1.57
N LYS A 65 -2.33 3.33 -0.23
CA LYS A 65 -3.15 2.55 0.70
C LYS A 65 -4.64 2.80 0.49
N ASN A 66 -5.07 4.06 0.44
CA ASN A 66 -6.46 4.41 0.22
C ASN A 66 -6.98 3.88 -1.14
N LEU A 67 -6.17 3.95 -2.19
CA LEU A 67 -6.53 3.43 -3.50
C LEU A 67 -6.68 1.90 -3.49
N LEU A 68 -5.75 1.18 -2.87
CA LEU A 68 -5.83 -0.29 -2.75
C LEU A 68 -7.05 -0.71 -1.93
N GLN A 69 -7.35 -0.03 -0.82
CA GLN A 69 -8.55 -0.29 -0.01
C GLN A 69 -9.83 -0.05 -0.80
N HIS A 70 -9.93 1.08 -1.51
CA HIS A 70 -11.09 1.39 -2.35
C HIS A 70 -11.27 0.36 -3.47
N CYS A 71 -10.19 -0.11 -4.11
CA CYS A 71 -10.26 -1.18 -5.11
C CYS A 71 -10.73 -2.51 -4.52
N ALA A 72 -10.31 -2.84 -3.30
CA ALA A 72 -10.77 -4.03 -2.58
C ALA A 72 -12.26 -3.93 -2.20
N GLU A 73 -12.71 -2.76 -1.72
CA GLU A 73 -14.11 -2.50 -1.36
C GLU A 73 -15.05 -2.46 -2.57
N CYS A 74 -14.66 -1.82 -3.68
CA CYS A 74 -15.41 -1.88 -4.94
C CYS A 74 -15.53 -3.32 -5.46
N SER A 75 -14.51 -4.15 -5.26
CA SER A 75 -14.54 -5.57 -5.62
C SER A 75 -15.47 -6.38 -4.70
N LYS A 76 -15.56 -6.03 -3.41
CA LYS A 76 -16.51 -6.62 -2.46
C LYS A 76 -17.95 -6.19 -2.74
N LEU A 77 -18.20 -4.93 -3.11
CA LEU A 77 -19.54 -4.44 -3.49
C LEU A 77 -20.10 -5.21 -4.69
N TYR A 78 -19.28 -5.56 -5.68
CA TYR A 78 -19.71 -6.41 -6.78
C TYR A 78 -20.14 -7.81 -6.30
N LEU A 79 -19.41 -8.39 -5.34
CA LEU A 79 -19.77 -9.69 -4.77
C LEU A 79 -21.09 -9.64 -3.99
N VAL A 80 -21.38 -8.54 -3.27
CA VAL A 80 -22.61 -8.38 -2.48
C VAL A 80 -23.82 -8.03 -3.34
N ILE A 81 -23.64 -7.23 -4.40
CA ILE A 81 -24.74 -6.85 -5.33
C ILE A 81 -25.21 -8.06 -6.17
N TYR A 82 -24.33 -9.00 -6.50
CA TYR A 82 -24.71 -10.23 -7.23
C TYR A 82 -25.21 -11.38 -6.32
N LEU A 83 -25.24 -11.15 -5.00
CA LEU A 83 -25.73 -12.11 -3.98
C LEU A 83 -27.09 -11.74 -3.39
N PHE A 84 -27.77 -10.77 -3.98
CA PHE A 84 -29.16 -10.40 -3.68
C PHE A 84 -30.05 -10.65 -4.91
#